data_AF-A0A7Y9SQT4-F1
#
_entry.id   AF-A0A7Y9SQT4-F1
#
_cell.length_a   1.000
_cell.length_b   1.000
_cell.length_c   1.000
_cell.angle_alpha   90.00
_cell.angle_beta   90.00
_cell.angle_gamma   90.00
#
_symmetry.space_group_name_H-M   'P 1'
#
loop_
_entity.id
_entity.type
_entity.pdbx_description
1 polymer ?
#
loop_
_entity_poly.entity_id
_entity_poly.type
_entity_poly.pdbx_seq_one_letter_code
_entity_poly.pdbx_strand_id
1 'polypeptide(L)'
;MQERGGARQRMLHGASVIAAIMLTAGCTPQQAVGPEDWTLEAIPFQSSSVGAGPEATPAGEPIDLAYGMRVLSDDGAGGFWTVSSGSWLHVGANGQTLTRFNTEPEDPLSHVGAIAALSPTELVLLQGDRLHVMPMLSVLDTTTMAVRDLPGDAVGDEGDFDFGDFEFGDVAVHEGDALVVRYQPRPSDGYLDYEVLRVDVDSGARTLLHGGPIDLDDAPGARPGVPPISLDVDDAGHMYLATPSARIVLAADGTELSREAQVADRPLVAVAPDGTALWWGGRPQPSDAQGVIVGGSSDARAAIERRMRCTDIPSDGTLRSGDALRLGNASGEHPLPFLCGANAAVWAGDSWVVATGGEGDGVLVRLRPPLDTRL
;
A
#
# COMPACT_ATOMS: atom_id res chain seq x y z
N MET A 1 -97.41 -1.94 10.54
CA MET A 1 -96.32 -1.70 9.59
C MET A 1 -95.03 -1.78 10.39
N GLN A 2 -94.23 -2.83 10.17
CA GLN A 2 -92.84 -3.05 10.62
C GLN A 2 -92.54 -2.97 12.13
N GLU A 3 -91.67 -3.76 12.74
CA GLU A 3 -90.99 -5.00 12.39
C GLU A 3 -90.45 -5.61 13.69
N ARG A 4 -90.26 -6.92 13.68
CA ARG A 4 -89.65 -7.74 14.73
C ARG A 4 -88.18 -7.38 14.99
N GLY A 5 -87.78 -7.45 16.27
CA GLY A 5 -86.83 -8.48 16.73
C GLY A 5 -85.35 -8.11 16.88
N GLY A 6 -84.74 -8.66 17.93
CA GLY A 6 -83.37 -9.17 17.85
C GLY A 6 -82.35 -8.58 18.81
N ALA A 7 -82.15 -9.23 19.95
CA ALA A 7 -81.02 -9.05 20.85
C ALA A 7 -79.68 -9.50 20.24
N ARG A 8 -78.56 -8.87 20.64
CA ARG A 8 -77.28 -9.56 20.91
C ARG A 8 -76.24 -8.65 21.57
N GLN A 9 -75.78 -9.08 22.75
CA GLN A 9 -74.48 -8.72 23.32
C GLN A 9 -73.33 -9.09 22.37
N ARG A 10 -72.28 -8.27 22.33
CA ARG A 10 -70.86 -8.62 22.10
C ARG A 10 -70.04 -7.35 22.35
N MET A 11 -69.30 -7.30 23.46
CA MET A 11 -67.89 -7.69 23.63
C MET A 11 -66.93 -6.53 23.38
N LEU A 12 -66.06 -6.34 24.37
CA LEU A 12 -64.94 -5.41 24.44
C LEU A 12 -64.00 -5.52 23.22
N HIS A 13 -63.30 -4.43 22.93
CA HIS A 13 -61.83 -4.29 22.78
C HIS A 13 -61.60 -2.87 22.22
N GLY A 14 -60.95 -1.92 22.90
CA GLY A 14 -59.68 -2.07 23.62
C GLY A 14 -58.54 -2.15 22.60
N ALA A 15 -58.33 -1.09 21.80
CA ALA A 15 -57.16 -0.98 20.93
C ALA A 15 -56.23 0.11 21.46
N SER A 16 -55.45 -0.27 22.47
CA SER A 16 -54.24 0.43 22.88
C SER A 16 -53.26 0.39 21.72
N VAL A 17 -52.92 1.56 21.15
CA VAL A 17 -51.80 1.67 20.21
C VAL A 17 -50.52 1.54 21.03
N ILE A 18 -49.96 0.34 21.07
CA ILE A 18 -48.61 0.12 21.56
C ILE A 18 -47.68 0.63 20.47
N ALA A 19 -47.13 1.84 20.67
CA ALA A 19 -45.94 2.27 19.96
C ALA A 19 -44.81 1.34 20.40
N ALA A 20 -44.48 0.36 19.56
CA ALA A 20 -43.30 -0.46 19.73
C ALA A 20 -42.07 0.42 19.45
N ILE A 21 -41.57 1.10 20.48
CA ILE A 21 -40.21 1.61 20.49
C ILE A 21 -39.31 0.38 20.58
N MET A 22 -38.85 -0.11 19.43
CA MET A 22 -37.73 -1.04 19.41
C MET A 22 -36.51 -0.29 19.93
N LEU A 23 -36.19 -0.52 21.20
CA LEU A 23 -34.86 -0.29 21.77
C LEU A 23 -33.91 -1.29 21.11
N THR A 24 -33.44 -1.01 19.90
CA THR A 24 -32.24 -1.65 19.36
C THR A 24 -31.07 -1.09 20.14
N ALA A 25 -30.60 -1.87 21.11
CA ALA A 25 -29.32 -1.64 21.74
C ALA A 25 -28.23 -1.71 20.65
N GLY A 26 -27.58 -0.57 20.38
CA GLY A 26 -26.14 -0.52 20.17
C GLY A 26 -25.54 -0.95 18.84
N CYS A 27 -26.27 -1.04 17.72
CA CYS A 27 -25.65 -0.96 16.41
C CYS A 27 -25.72 0.50 15.94
N THR A 28 -24.63 1.25 16.08
CA THR A 28 -24.44 2.48 15.31
C THR A 28 -24.71 2.13 13.83
N PRO A 29 -25.63 2.80 13.13
CA PRO A 29 -25.92 2.46 11.74
C PRO A 29 -24.63 2.64 10.94
N GLN A 30 -24.12 1.53 10.41
CA GLN A 30 -23.02 1.55 9.47
C GLN A 30 -23.49 2.39 8.27
N GLN A 31 -22.76 3.46 7.97
CA GLN A 31 -23.10 4.35 6.87
C GLN A 31 -23.21 3.52 5.58
N ALA A 32 -24.36 3.62 4.90
CA ALA A 32 -24.57 2.92 3.65
C ALA A 32 -23.68 3.55 2.57
N VAL A 33 -22.96 2.73 1.81
CA VAL A 33 -22.11 3.17 0.70
C VAL A 33 -23.00 3.68 -0.43
N GLY A 34 -22.87 4.95 -0.77
CA GLY A 34 -23.49 5.57 -1.94
C GLY A 34 -22.71 5.29 -3.23
N PRO A 35 -23.29 5.57 -4.40
CA PRO A 35 -22.66 5.32 -5.70
C PRO A 35 -21.41 6.16 -5.98
N GLU A 36 -21.29 7.30 -5.31
CA GLU A 36 -20.17 8.26 -5.41
C GLU A 36 -19.11 8.06 -4.30
N ASP A 37 -19.31 7.10 -3.41
CA ASP A 37 -18.46 6.89 -2.25
C ASP A 37 -17.33 5.91 -2.55
N TRP A 38 -16.12 6.25 -2.10
CA TRP A 38 -15.01 5.31 -2.02
C TRP A 38 -15.27 4.30 -0.91
N THR A 39 -14.97 3.03 -1.18
CA THR A 39 -15.09 1.98 -0.16
C THR A 39 -13.74 1.71 0.46
N LEU A 40 -13.69 1.73 1.80
CA LEU A 40 -12.52 1.40 2.61
C LEU A 40 -12.85 0.15 3.44
N GLU A 41 -12.35 -1.00 3.02
CA GLU A 41 -12.63 -2.29 3.65
C GLU A 41 -11.37 -2.82 4.35
N ALA A 42 -11.45 -3.13 5.64
CA ALA A 42 -10.33 -3.79 6.34
C ALA A 42 -10.17 -5.22 5.81
N ILE A 43 -8.94 -5.63 5.50
CA ILE A 43 -8.63 -6.97 4.99
C ILE A 43 -8.31 -7.88 6.18
N PRO A 44 -9.17 -8.86 6.52
CA PRO A 44 -8.86 -9.83 7.56
C PRO A 44 -7.81 -10.84 7.04
N PHE A 45 -7.00 -11.36 7.95
CA PHE A 45 -6.00 -12.38 7.67
C PHE A 45 -5.84 -13.35 8.85
N GLN A 46 -5.33 -14.54 8.55
CA GLN A 46 -5.05 -15.56 9.54
C GLN A 46 -3.73 -15.25 10.24
N SER A 47 -3.78 -14.99 11.55
CA SER A 47 -2.58 -14.66 12.34
C SER A 47 -1.80 -15.89 12.78
N SER A 48 -2.47 -17.03 12.95
CA SER A 48 -1.86 -18.27 13.43
C SER A 48 -2.46 -19.50 12.77
N SER A 49 -1.64 -20.56 12.65
CA SER A 49 -2.01 -21.84 12.07
C SER A 49 -1.52 -22.99 12.94
N VAL A 50 -2.22 -24.12 12.92
CA VAL A 50 -1.77 -25.40 13.50
C VAL A 50 -1.06 -26.21 12.42
N GLY A 51 0.14 -26.69 12.72
CA GLY A 51 1.01 -27.36 11.74
C GLY A 51 1.95 -26.39 11.03
N ALA A 52 2.69 -26.88 10.04
CA ALA A 52 3.64 -26.08 9.25
C ALA A 52 3.56 -26.48 7.76
N GLY A 53 3.94 -25.56 6.88
CA GLY A 53 3.91 -25.78 5.44
C GLY A 53 2.50 -25.74 4.82
N PRO A 54 2.33 -26.22 3.58
CA PRO A 54 1.08 -26.10 2.81
C PRO A 54 -0.13 -26.80 3.45
N GLU A 55 0.09 -27.70 4.41
CA GLU A 55 -0.95 -28.44 5.13
C GLU A 55 -1.37 -27.77 6.44
N ALA A 56 -0.78 -26.63 6.81
CA ALA A 56 -1.10 -25.91 8.03
C ALA A 56 -2.57 -25.44 8.00
N THR A 57 -3.31 -25.71 9.08
CA THR A 57 -4.72 -25.34 9.19
C THR A 57 -4.89 -24.06 10.01
N PRO A 58 -5.79 -23.13 9.64
CA PRO A 58 -6.08 -21.93 10.43
C PRO A 58 -6.34 -22.21 11.91
N ALA A 59 -5.70 -21.44 12.79
CA ALA A 59 -5.90 -21.48 14.23
C ALA A 59 -6.55 -20.18 14.72
N GLY A 60 -7.80 -20.27 15.19
CA GLY A 60 -8.59 -19.11 15.62
C GLY A 60 -9.25 -18.35 14.48
N GLU A 61 -10.06 -17.36 14.83
CA GLU A 61 -10.73 -16.46 13.87
C GLU A 61 -9.71 -15.52 13.19
N PRO A 62 -9.94 -15.12 11.93
CA PRO A 62 -9.15 -14.09 11.28
C PRO A 62 -9.15 -12.77 12.07
N ILE A 63 -8.05 -12.04 11.99
CA ILE A 63 -7.88 -10.70 12.55
C ILE A 63 -7.66 -9.69 11.43
N ASP A 64 -7.98 -8.43 11.66
CA ASP A 64 -7.79 -7.34 10.69
C ASP A 64 -6.90 -6.21 11.22
N LEU A 65 -6.29 -6.44 12.39
CA LEU A 65 -5.20 -5.65 12.93
C LEU A 65 -3.87 -6.34 12.65
N ALA A 66 -3.00 -5.62 11.96
CA ALA A 66 -1.62 -6.00 11.72
C ALA A 66 -0.67 -5.13 12.55
N TYR A 67 0.61 -5.51 12.54
CA TYR A 67 1.67 -4.52 12.76
C TYR A 67 1.68 -3.55 11.57
N GLY A 68 2.25 -2.36 11.72
CA GLY A 68 2.33 -1.38 10.64
C GLY A 68 3.16 -1.90 9.46
N MET A 69 2.51 -2.60 8.52
CA MET A 69 3.12 -3.18 7.33
C MET A 69 3.69 -2.07 6.45
N ARG A 70 4.83 -2.33 5.80
CA ARG A 70 5.64 -1.28 5.14
C ARG A 70 6.06 -1.57 3.71
N VAL A 71 5.94 -2.80 3.26
CA VAL A 71 6.21 -3.20 1.87
C VAL A 71 4.98 -3.93 1.37
N LEU A 72 4.55 -3.59 0.16
CA LEU A 72 3.43 -4.22 -0.55
C LEU A 72 3.85 -4.43 -2.01
N SER A 73 3.45 -5.56 -2.57
CA SER A 73 3.50 -5.86 -4.00
C SER A 73 2.29 -6.71 -4.34
N ASP A 74 1.77 -6.62 -5.55
CA ASP A 74 0.86 -7.62 -6.06
C ASP A 74 1.59 -8.97 -6.16
N ASP A 75 0.84 -10.05 -6.38
CA ASP A 75 1.39 -11.39 -6.59
C ASP A 75 1.28 -11.88 -8.04
N GLY A 76 0.94 -11.00 -8.99
CA GLY A 76 0.67 -11.36 -10.39
C GLY A 76 -0.58 -12.21 -10.63
N ALA A 77 -1.31 -12.58 -9.58
CA ALA A 77 -2.49 -13.45 -9.61
C ALA A 77 -3.73 -12.82 -8.94
N GLY A 78 -3.67 -11.52 -8.64
CA GLY A 78 -4.75 -10.72 -8.05
C GLY A 78 -4.73 -10.67 -6.52
N GLY A 79 -3.80 -11.35 -5.88
CA GLY A 79 -3.46 -11.19 -4.47
C GLY A 79 -2.30 -10.21 -4.26
N PHE A 80 -1.70 -10.25 -3.08
CA PHE A 80 -0.57 -9.39 -2.73
C PHE A 80 0.31 -10.01 -1.64
N TRP A 81 1.59 -9.66 -1.69
CA TRP A 81 2.56 -9.89 -0.63
C TRP A 81 2.73 -8.63 0.21
N THR A 82 2.95 -8.81 1.51
CA THR A 82 3.33 -7.69 2.38
C THR A 82 4.32 -8.10 3.45
N VAL A 83 5.24 -7.17 3.75
CA VAL A 83 6.37 -7.40 4.65
C VAL A 83 6.53 -6.24 5.63
N SER A 84 6.88 -6.57 6.87
CA SER A 84 7.43 -5.63 7.83
C SER A 84 8.29 -6.33 8.86
N SER A 85 9.56 -5.92 8.99
CA SER A 85 10.50 -6.39 10.02
C SER A 85 10.54 -7.92 10.14
N GLY A 86 10.69 -8.60 8.99
CA GLY A 86 10.73 -10.06 8.90
C GLY A 86 9.39 -10.78 9.06
N SER A 87 8.27 -10.08 9.30
CA SER A 87 6.94 -10.67 9.21
C SER A 87 6.46 -10.61 7.76
N TRP A 88 6.20 -11.76 7.17
CA TRP A 88 5.69 -11.94 5.80
C TRP A 88 4.24 -12.42 5.83
N LEU A 89 3.43 -11.88 4.93
CA LEU A 89 2.05 -12.29 4.72
C LEU A 89 1.73 -12.28 3.22
N HIS A 90 1.14 -13.37 2.74
CA HIS A 90 0.58 -13.50 1.39
C HIS A 90 -0.92 -13.65 1.48
N VAL A 91 -1.64 -12.77 0.80
CA VAL A 91 -3.11 -12.81 0.70
C VAL A 91 -3.48 -13.05 -0.75
N GLY A 92 -4.29 -14.07 -1.02
CA GLY A 92 -4.77 -14.39 -2.36
C GLY A 92 -5.88 -13.45 -2.84
N ALA A 93 -6.25 -13.58 -4.12
CA ALA A 93 -7.24 -12.71 -4.78
C ALA A 93 -8.62 -12.67 -4.09
N ASN A 94 -9.05 -13.75 -3.42
CA ASN A 94 -10.29 -13.78 -2.66
C ASN A 94 -10.15 -13.38 -1.18
N GLY A 95 -9.02 -12.76 -0.81
CA GLY A 95 -8.80 -12.19 0.52
C GLY A 95 -8.41 -13.21 1.61
N GLN A 96 -8.19 -14.46 1.23
CA GLN A 96 -7.69 -15.52 2.12
C GLN A 96 -6.20 -15.39 2.34
N THR A 97 -5.75 -15.67 3.55
CA THR A 97 -4.33 -15.85 3.84
C THR A 97 -3.83 -17.15 3.22
N LEU A 98 -2.86 -17.03 2.31
CA LEU A 98 -2.20 -18.16 1.66
C LEU A 98 -0.97 -18.62 2.45
N THR A 99 -0.16 -17.67 2.91
CA THR A 99 0.96 -17.95 3.80
C THR A 99 1.22 -16.81 4.76
N ARG A 100 1.80 -17.14 5.92
CA ARG A 100 2.30 -16.20 6.90
C ARG A 100 3.46 -16.84 7.64
N PHE A 101 4.59 -16.15 7.71
CA PHE A 101 5.75 -16.60 8.45
C PHE A 101 6.55 -15.40 8.97
N ASN A 102 7.40 -15.67 9.96
CA ASN A 102 8.39 -14.71 10.44
C ASN A 102 9.78 -15.25 10.14
N THR A 103 10.70 -14.37 9.79
CA THR A 103 12.11 -14.68 9.59
C THR A 103 12.90 -14.31 10.86
N GLU A 104 13.99 -15.02 11.12
CA GLU A 104 14.89 -14.68 12.22
C GLU A 104 15.69 -13.41 11.89
N PRO A 105 16.09 -12.58 12.86
CA PRO A 105 16.75 -11.30 12.59
C PRO A 105 17.99 -11.39 11.67
N GLU A 106 18.72 -12.49 11.70
CA GLU A 106 19.89 -12.74 10.86
C GLU A 106 19.58 -13.19 9.41
N ASP A 107 18.33 -13.53 9.11
CA ASP A 107 17.89 -13.94 7.77
C ASP A 107 17.88 -12.71 6.84
N PRO A 108 18.45 -12.79 5.61
CA PRO A 108 18.34 -11.71 4.63
C PRO A 108 16.89 -11.24 4.37
N LEU A 109 15.92 -12.14 4.47
CA LEU A 109 14.50 -11.84 4.31
C LEU A 109 13.89 -11.04 5.49
N SER A 110 14.65 -10.82 6.56
CA SER A 110 14.31 -9.89 7.64
C SER A 110 14.57 -8.43 7.30
N HIS A 111 15.40 -8.18 6.29
CA HIS A 111 15.88 -6.85 5.88
C HIS A 111 15.50 -6.54 4.44
N VAL A 112 14.20 -6.61 4.12
CA VAL A 112 13.69 -6.28 2.79
C VAL A 112 13.21 -4.83 2.72
N GLY A 113 13.77 -4.07 1.78
CA GLY A 113 13.46 -2.66 1.54
C GLY A 113 12.24 -2.46 0.65
N ALA A 114 12.12 -3.27 -0.41
CA ALA A 114 10.99 -3.30 -1.34
C ALA A 114 10.92 -4.65 -2.06
N ILE A 115 9.76 -4.97 -2.62
CA ILE A 115 9.54 -6.19 -3.41
C ILE A 115 8.67 -5.86 -4.63
N ALA A 116 8.81 -6.63 -5.71
CA ALA A 116 7.93 -6.57 -6.87
C ALA A 116 7.72 -7.96 -7.47
N ALA A 117 6.52 -8.25 -7.99
CA ALA A 117 6.23 -9.53 -8.62
C ALA A 117 6.93 -9.67 -9.99
N LEU A 118 7.80 -10.67 -10.12
CA LEU A 118 8.36 -11.09 -11.40
C LEU A 118 7.44 -12.08 -12.12
N SER A 119 6.88 -12.99 -11.33
CA SER A 119 5.91 -13.99 -11.75
C SER A 119 5.05 -14.38 -10.53
N PRO A 120 3.98 -15.19 -10.68
CA PRO A 120 3.17 -15.62 -9.54
C PRO A 120 3.94 -16.38 -8.45
N THR A 121 5.15 -16.84 -8.75
CA THR A 121 6.00 -17.59 -7.83
C THR A 121 7.33 -16.92 -7.52
N GLU A 122 7.67 -15.81 -8.19
CA GLU A 122 8.96 -15.14 -8.03
C GLU A 122 8.80 -13.66 -7.73
N LEU A 123 9.56 -13.19 -6.74
CA LEU A 123 9.60 -11.78 -6.36
C LEU A 123 11.00 -11.24 -6.57
N VAL A 124 11.13 -10.07 -7.19
CA VAL A 124 12.34 -9.26 -7.09
C VAL A 124 12.36 -8.61 -5.71
N LEU A 125 13.51 -8.64 -5.04
CA LEU A 125 13.73 -8.10 -3.71
C LEU A 125 14.86 -7.07 -3.73
N LEU A 126 14.64 -5.95 -3.05
CA LEU A 126 15.73 -5.11 -2.56
C LEU A 126 16.10 -5.56 -1.15
N GLN A 127 17.25 -6.21 -1.02
CA GLN A 127 17.75 -6.71 0.26
C GLN A 127 18.78 -5.76 0.85
N GLY A 128 18.78 -5.69 2.18
CA GLY A 128 19.75 -4.97 2.96
C GLY A 128 19.51 -3.47 3.05
N ASP A 129 20.28 -2.87 3.95
CA ASP A 129 20.43 -1.42 4.06
C ASP A 129 21.89 -1.15 4.47
N ARG A 130 22.39 0.04 4.17
CA ARG A 130 23.81 0.40 4.41
C ARG A 130 24.29 0.14 5.85
N LEU A 131 23.38 0.02 6.83
CA LEU A 131 23.68 -0.15 8.24
C LEU A 131 23.77 -1.62 8.66
N HIS A 132 23.08 -2.52 7.97
CA HIS A 132 22.88 -3.90 8.42
C HIS A 132 23.40 -4.94 7.42
N VAL A 133 23.17 -4.77 6.11
CA VAL A 133 23.54 -5.74 5.06
C VAL A 133 23.82 -4.97 3.77
N MET A 134 24.87 -5.37 3.04
CA MET A 134 25.16 -4.79 1.72
C MET A 134 23.89 -4.74 0.86
N PRO A 135 23.55 -3.61 0.23
CA PRO A 135 22.40 -3.55 -0.67
C PRO A 135 22.54 -4.55 -1.81
N MET A 136 21.54 -5.39 -2.01
CA MET A 136 21.53 -6.43 -3.05
C MET A 136 20.20 -6.46 -3.79
N LEU A 137 20.26 -6.76 -5.08
CA LEU A 137 19.09 -7.05 -5.89
C LEU A 137 19.01 -8.57 -6.06
N SER A 138 17.90 -9.17 -5.63
CA SER A 138 17.77 -10.63 -5.61
C SER A 138 16.40 -11.07 -6.12
N VAL A 139 16.28 -12.33 -6.53
CA VAL A 139 15.01 -12.99 -6.84
C VAL A 139 14.73 -14.04 -5.76
N LEU A 140 13.53 -13.99 -5.19
CA LEU A 140 13.00 -14.99 -4.27
C LEU A 140 12.00 -15.88 -5.01
N ASP A 141 12.27 -17.18 -5.04
CA ASP A 141 11.27 -18.20 -5.36
C ASP A 141 10.41 -18.46 -4.11
N THR A 142 9.16 -18.04 -4.16
CA THR A 142 8.20 -18.15 -3.04
C THR A 142 7.70 -19.57 -2.79
N THR A 143 7.98 -20.51 -3.70
CA THR A 143 7.63 -21.94 -3.52
C THR A 143 8.68 -22.69 -2.73
N THR A 144 9.96 -22.38 -2.97
CA THR A 144 11.10 -23.01 -2.30
C THR A 144 11.69 -22.16 -1.19
N MET A 145 11.31 -20.88 -1.13
CA MET A 145 11.90 -19.83 -0.29
C MET A 145 13.40 -19.63 -0.56
N ALA A 146 13.87 -20.02 -1.75
CA ALA A 146 15.26 -19.84 -2.14
C ALA A 146 15.47 -18.43 -2.70
N VAL A 147 16.54 -17.77 -2.25
CA VAL A 147 16.97 -16.46 -2.74
C VAL A 147 18.16 -16.65 -3.69
N ARG A 148 18.12 -15.94 -4.82
CA ARG A 148 19.21 -15.85 -5.79
C ARG A 148 19.55 -14.39 -6.02
N ASP A 149 20.78 -14.00 -5.71
CA ASP A 149 21.28 -12.67 -6.01
C ASP A 149 21.53 -12.49 -7.52
N LEU A 150 21.32 -11.29 -8.03
CA LEU A 150 21.59 -10.99 -9.42
C LEU A 150 23.11 -10.89 -9.68
N PRO A 151 23.58 -11.28 -10.88
CA PRO A 151 24.96 -11.05 -11.28
C PRO A 151 25.28 -9.55 -11.36
N GLY A 152 26.51 -9.15 -11.04
CA GLY A 152 26.97 -7.76 -11.18
C GLY A 152 26.96 -6.92 -9.90
N ASP A 153 26.44 -7.46 -8.80
CA ASP A 153 26.47 -6.82 -7.46
C ASP A 153 27.84 -6.95 -6.76
N ALA A 154 28.84 -7.54 -7.44
CA ALA A 154 30.19 -7.69 -6.93
C ALA A 154 30.98 -6.37 -7.09
N VAL A 155 31.09 -5.62 -5.99
CA VAL A 155 32.01 -4.49 -5.88
C VAL A 155 33.46 -4.98 -6.06
N GLY A 156 34.20 -4.38 -6.99
CA GLY A 156 35.67 -4.46 -7.02
C GLY A 156 36.30 -4.69 -8.39
N ASP A 157 36.66 -3.59 -9.07
CA ASP A 157 38.03 -3.38 -9.59
C ASP A 157 38.27 -1.99 -10.23
N GLU A 158 37.28 -1.07 -10.23
CA GLU A 158 37.43 0.24 -10.90
C GLU A 158 37.51 1.46 -9.94
N GLY A 159 38.57 1.50 -9.13
CA GLY A 159 39.11 2.76 -8.56
C GLY A 159 38.38 3.38 -7.37
N ASP A 160 39.02 4.40 -6.77
CA ASP A 160 38.68 5.05 -5.48
C ASP A 160 37.31 5.79 -5.44
N PHE A 161 36.45 5.63 -6.45
CA PHE A 161 35.13 6.27 -6.56
C PHE A 161 34.01 5.34 -7.05
N ASP A 162 34.26 4.04 -7.21
CA ASP A 162 33.21 3.05 -7.46
C ASP A 162 32.59 2.63 -6.11
N PHE A 163 31.46 3.24 -5.75
CA PHE A 163 30.73 2.91 -4.54
C PHE A 163 29.87 1.62 -4.70
N GLY A 164 29.93 0.95 -5.85
CA GLY A 164 28.98 -0.10 -6.20
C GLY A 164 27.54 0.43 -6.21
N ASP A 165 26.59 -0.41 -5.81
CA ASP A 165 25.24 0.05 -5.48
C ASP A 165 25.19 0.57 -4.05
N PHE A 166 25.26 1.89 -3.93
CA PHE A 166 25.32 2.57 -2.64
C PHE A 166 24.07 2.31 -1.78
N GLU A 167 22.87 2.49 -2.35
CA GLU A 167 21.59 2.17 -1.72
C GLU A 167 20.48 2.10 -2.80
N PHE A 168 19.45 1.30 -2.55
CA PHE A 168 18.25 1.25 -3.40
C PHE A 168 17.06 1.95 -2.73
N GLY A 169 16.19 2.54 -3.55
CA GLY A 169 14.96 3.21 -3.11
C GLY A 169 13.76 2.29 -3.13
N ASP A 170 13.39 1.84 -4.33
CA ASP A 170 12.19 1.05 -4.61
C ASP A 170 12.38 0.22 -5.88
N VAL A 171 11.50 -0.75 -6.10
CA VAL A 171 11.54 -1.64 -7.27
C VAL A 171 10.14 -1.90 -7.82
N ALA A 172 10.04 -1.93 -9.14
CA ALA A 172 8.89 -2.42 -9.89
C ALA A 172 9.35 -3.43 -10.94
N VAL A 173 8.43 -4.15 -11.58
CA VAL A 173 8.73 -5.08 -12.67
C VAL A 173 7.87 -4.76 -13.89
N HIS A 174 8.47 -4.78 -15.08
CA HIS A 174 7.75 -4.68 -16.33
C HIS A 174 8.38 -5.59 -17.39
N GLU A 175 7.56 -6.38 -18.09
CA GLU A 175 7.98 -7.33 -19.13
C GLU A 175 9.13 -8.28 -18.71
N GLY A 176 9.23 -8.60 -17.42
CA GLY A 176 10.27 -9.49 -16.86
C GLY A 176 11.57 -8.78 -16.45
N ASP A 177 11.71 -7.49 -16.75
CA ASP A 177 12.83 -6.67 -16.27
C ASP A 177 12.47 -6.02 -14.93
N ALA A 178 13.47 -5.90 -14.04
CA ALA A 178 13.34 -5.09 -12.83
C ALA A 178 13.61 -3.61 -13.17
N LEU A 179 12.72 -2.73 -12.71
CA LEU A 179 12.88 -1.29 -12.74
C LEU A 179 13.24 -0.84 -11.32
N VAL A 180 14.45 -0.29 -11.14
CA VAL A 180 15.02 -0.07 -9.82
C VAL A 180 15.39 1.39 -9.64
N VAL A 181 15.00 1.96 -8.51
CA VAL A 181 15.53 3.25 -8.05
C VAL A 181 16.82 2.99 -7.27
N ARG A 182 17.93 3.58 -7.73
CA ARG A 182 19.24 3.54 -7.08
C ARG A 182 19.66 4.93 -6.65
N TYR A 183 20.29 5.06 -5.50
CA TYR A 183 20.97 6.28 -5.08
C TYR A 183 22.48 6.20 -5.35
N GLN A 184 23.06 7.32 -5.78
CA GLN A 184 24.50 7.45 -6.01
C GLN A 184 25.04 8.70 -5.31
N PRO A 185 26.15 8.59 -4.55
CA PRO A 185 26.81 9.75 -3.95
C PRO A 185 27.37 10.70 -5.02
N ARG A 186 27.21 12.01 -4.83
CA ARG A 186 27.84 13.03 -5.69
C ARG A 186 29.03 13.70 -4.98
N PRO A 187 30.28 13.57 -5.49
CA PRO A 187 31.41 14.37 -4.99
C PRO A 187 31.29 15.85 -5.45
N SER A 188 31.42 16.90 -4.64
CA SER A 188 31.53 17.04 -3.18
C SER A 188 30.30 17.76 -2.59
N ASP A 189 29.66 17.08 -1.64
CA ASP A 189 28.83 17.52 -0.50
C ASP A 189 27.43 18.11 -0.76
N GLY A 190 26.41 17.40 -0.29
CA GLY A 190 25.05 17.91 -0.02
C GLY A 190 23.91 17.21 -0.78
N TYR A 191 24.22 16.51 -1.86
CA TYR A 191 23.23 15.88 -2.73
C TYR A 191 23.55 14.40 -3.00
N LEU A 192 22.51 13.59 -3.13
CA LEU A 192 22.58 12.32 -3.84
C LEU A 192 22.02 12.52 -5.24
N ASP A 193 22.40 11.66 -6.17
CA ASP A 193 21.63 11.44 -7.38
C ASP A 193 20.75 10.21 -7.17
N TYR A 194 19.51 10.28 -7.64
CA TYR A 194 18.72 9.08 -7.89
C TYR A 194 18.80 8.72 -9.36
N GLU A 195 18.80 7.42 -9.62
CA GLU A 195 18.80 6.83 -10.94
C GLU A 195 17.68 5.81 -11.04
N VAL A 196 16.98 5.78 -12.16
CA VAL A 196 16.04 4.73 -12.52
C VAL A 196 16.74 3.84 -13.53
N LEU A 197 16.95 2.59 -13.13
CA LEU A 197 17.63 1.58 -13.93
C LEU A 197 16.63 0.53 -14.40
N ARG A 198 16.81 0.08 -15.64
CA ARG A 198 16.30 -1.23 -16.07
C ARG A 198 17.36 -2.29 -15.84
N VAL A 199 16.97 -3.40 -15.24
CA VAL A 199 17.86 -4.51 -14.93
C VAL A 199 17.27 -5.80 -15.47
N ASP A 200 18.02 -6.47 -16.34
CA ASP A 200 17.73 -7.84 -16.77
C ASP A 200 17.98 -8.78 -15.58
N VAL A 201 16.94 -9.49 -15.12
CA VAL A 201 16.98 -10.30 -13.88
C VAL A 201 17.78 -11.61 -14.01
N ASP A 202 18.09 -12.02 -15.24
CA ASP A 202 18.86 -13.23 -15.53
C ASP A 202 20.34 -12.91 -15.69
N SER A 203 20.66 -11.87 -16.46
CA SER A 203 22.03 -11.49 -16.77
C SER A 203 22.61 -10.44 -15.82
N GLY A 204 21.76 -9.71 -15.08
CA GLY A 204 22.15 -8.56 -14.28
C GLY A 204 22.55 -7.33 -15.09
N ALA A 205 22.26 -7.30 -16.40
CA ALA A 205 22.65 -6.19 -17.26
C ALA A 205 21.80 -4.95 -16.95
N ARG A 206 22.43 -3.78 -16.89
CA ARG A 206 21.78 -2.56 -16.42
C ARG A 206 21.78 -1.46 -17.48
N THR A 207 20.65 -0.82 -17.63
CA THR A 207 20.46 0.34 -18.51
C THR A 207 19.92 1.50 -17.70
N LEU A 208 20.64 2.62 -17.68
CA LEU A 208 20.16 3.86 -17.10
C LEU A 208 19.03 4.42 -17.96
N LEU A 209 17.84 4.58 -17.38
CA LEU A 209 16.68 5.16 -18.05
C LEU A 209 16.55 6.65 -17.73
N HIS A 210 16.70 7.00 -16.45
CA HIS A 210 16.52 8.37 -15.97
C HIS A 210 17.38 8.63 -14.75
N GLY A 211 17.66 9.90 -14.45
CA GLY A 211 18.28 10.28 -13.20
C GLY A 211 18.14 11.76 -12.91
N GLY A 212 18.28 12.13 -11.64
CA GLY A 212 18.21 13.50 -11.20
C GLY A 212 18.75 13.70 -9.78
N PRO A 213 18.98 14.96 -9.38
CA PRO A 213 19.42 15.27 -8.04
C PRO A 213 18.32 15.04 -7.01
N ILE A 214 18.72 14.65 -5.80
CA ILE A 214 17.86 14.61 -4.62
C ILE A 214 18.59 15.25 -3.44
N ASP A 215 17.91 16.16 -2.75
CA ASP A 215 18.47 16.90 -1.63
C ASP A 215 18.49 16.01 -0.38
N LEU A 216 19.62 15.95 0.33
CA LEU A 216 19.70 15.17 1.56
C LEU A 216 18.79 15.73 2.67
N ASP A 217 18.47 17.03 2.63
CA ASP A 217 17.55 17.66 3.57
C ASP A 217 16.09 17.22 3.37
N ASP A 218 15.77 16.61 2.23
CA ASP A 218 14.46 15.99 1.98
C ASP A 218 14.31 14.64 2.73
N ALA A 219 15.37 14.14 3.38
CA ALA A 219 15.31 12.88 4.10
C ALA A 219 14.49 13.00 5.39
N PRO A 220 13.46 12.15 5.60
CA PRO A 220 12.68 12.20 6.82
C PRO A 220 13.55 11.81 8.02
N GLY A 221 13.33 12.42 9.18
CA GLY A 221 14.12 12.13 10.40
C GLY A 221 14.12 10.65 10.83
N ALA A 222 13.18 9.84 10.32
CA ALA A 222 13.12 8.39 10.54
C ALA A 222 14.10 7.57 9.69
N ARG A 223 14.61 8.12 8.57
CA ARG A 223 15.69 7.57 7.73
C ARG A 223 16.66 8.70 7.40
N PRO A 224 17.49 9.14 8.36
CA PRO A 224 18.41 10.23 8.11
C PRO A 224 19.39 9.87 6.98
N GLY A 225 19.48 10.76 5.99
CA GLY A 225 20.52 10.74 4.96
C GLY A 225 20.19 10.04 3.64
N VAL A 226 19.02 9.43 3.44
CA VAL A 226 18.51 9.06 2.10
C VAL A 226 17.02 9.36 2.04
N PRO A 227 16.58 10.32 1.21
CA PRO A 227 15.16 10.61 1.04
C PRO A 227 14.46 9.49 0.27
N PRO A 228 13.24 9.08 0.67
CA PRO A 228 12.54 7.99 0.00
C PRO A 228 12.02 8.42 -1.37
N ILE A 229 12.11 7.50 -2.33
CA ILE A 229 11.44 7.57 -3.62
C ILE A 229 10.63 6.30 -3.74
N SER A 230 9.38 6.42 -4.17
CA SER A 230 8.54 5.29 -4.54
C SER A 230 8.39 5.21 -6.06
N LEU A 231 8.36 3.99 -6.58
CA LEU A 231 8.25 3.67 -8.00
C LEU A 231 7.13 2.64 -8.21
N ASP A 232 6.30 2.87 -9.21
CA ASP A 232 5.36 1.86 -9.71
C ASP A 232 5.19 2.02 -11.24
N VAL A 233 4.59 1.04 -11.90
CA VAL A 233 4.53 0.95 -13.37
C VAL A 233 3.14 0.51 -13.85
N ASP A 234 2.69 1.05 -14.98
CA ASP A 234 1.44 0.61 -15.62
C ASP A 234 1.68 -0.50 -16.67
N ASP A 235 0.61 -1.05 -17.26
CA ASP A 235 0.71 -2.10 -18.29
C ASP A 235 1.38 -1.62 -19.58
N ALA A 236 1.46 -0.30 -19.81
CA ALA A 236 2.13 0.29 -20.96
C ALA A 236 3.63 0.54 -20.70
N GLY A 237 4.12 0.28 -19.48
CA GLY A 237 5.49 0.49 -19.08
C GLY A 237 5.81 1.93 -18.70
N HIS A 238 4.81 2.80 -18.52
CA HIS A 238 5.06 4.13 -17.96
C HIS A 238 5.46 3.99 -16.50
N MET A 239 6.56 4.65 -16.13
CA MET A 239 7.08 4.62 -14.77
C MET A 239 6.60 5.85 -14.00
N TYR A 240 6.01 5.62 -12.84
CA TYR A 240 5.49 6.64 -11.96
C TYR A 240 6.42 6.75 -10.77
N LEU A 241 7.06 7.91 -10.60
CA LEU A 241 8.00 8.16 -9.51
C LEU A 241 7.45 9.22 -8.57
N ALA A 242 7.31 8.87 -7.30
CA ALA A 242 7.00 9.80 -6.23
C ALA A 242 8.29 10.10 -5.47
N THR A 243 8.80 11.32 -5.61
CA THR A 243 9.94 11.84 -4.84
C THR A 243 9.44 12.87 -3.81
N PRO A 244 10.27 13.27 -2.83
CA PRO A 244 9.86 14.28 -1.84
C PRO A 244 9.49 15.61 -2.50
N SER A 245 10.12 15.94 -3.62
CA SER A 245 9.98 17.23 -4.31
C SER A 245 9.16 17.19 -5.60
N ALA A 246 8.88 16.01 -6.15
CA ALA A 246 8.11 15.90 -7.40
C ALA A 246 7.35 14.57 -7.54
N ARG A 247 6.25 14.62 -8.29
CA ARG A 247 5.65 13.46 -8.98
C ARG A 247 6.09 13.49 -10.42
N ILE A 248 6.64 12.39 -10.91
CA ILE A 248 7.22 12.31 -12.26
C ILE A 248 6.61 11.11 -12.96
N VAL A 249 6.24 11.27 -14.23
CA VAL A 249 5.84 10.15 -15.09
C VAL A 249 6.85 10.07 -16.23
N LEU A 250 7.42 8.90 -16.44
CA LEU A 250 8.34 8.60 -17.52
C LEU A 250 7.69 7.62 -18.49
N ALA A 251 8.04 7.73 -19.77
CA ALA A 251 7.81 6.67 -20.75
C ALA A 251 8.69 5.46 -20.43
N ALA A 252 8.37 4.30 -21.01
CA ALA A 252 9.13 3.07 -20.81
C ALA A 252 10.63 3.22 -21.13
N ASP A 253 11.00 4.08 -22.08
CA ASP A 253 12.39 4.36 -22.45
C ASP A 253 13.12 5.34 -21.50
N GLY A 254 12.45 5.83 -20.45
CA GLY A 254 12.99 6.80 -19.50
C GLY A 254 12.73 8.27 -19.86
N THR A 255 12.10 8.55 -21.00
CA THR A 255 11.75 9.93 -21.39
C THR A 255 10.73 10.52 -20.41
N GLU A 256 11.03 11.68 -19.84
CA GLU A 256 10.10 12.38 -18.95
C GLU A 256 8.86 12.89 -19.72
N LEU A 257 7.68 12.41 -19.33
CA LEU A 257 6.39 12.82 -19.90
C LEU A 257 5.77 13.96 -19.09
N SER A 258 5.88 13.91 -17.77
CA SER A 258 5.41 14.96 -16.88
C SER A 258 6.22 15.03 -15.60
N ARG A 259 6.22 16.23 -15.00
CA ARG A 259 6.81 16.51 -13.69
C ARG A 259 5.99 17.58 -12.99
N GLU A 260 5.49 17.23 -11.82
CA GLU A 260 4.73 18.12 -10.96
C GLU A 260 5.43 18.29 -9.62
N ALA A 261 5.64 19.53 -9.20
CA ALA A 261 6.30 19.80 -7.92
C ALA A 261 5.39 19.41 -6.75
N GLN A 262 5.99 18.86 -5.69
CA GLN A 262 5.33 18.59 -4.42
C GLN A 262 6.28 18.82 -3.24
N VAL A 263 5.77 18.64 -2.02
CA VAL A 263 6.55 18.54 -0.80
C VAL A 263 5.96 17.37 -0.02
N ALA A 264 6.71 16.29 0.10
CA ALA A 264 6.26 15.06 0.73
C ALA A 264 7.30 14.53 1.72
N ASP A 265 6.87 14.09 2.89
CA ASP A 265 7.77 13.49 3.88
C ASP A 265 8.06 12.01 3.55
N ARG A 266 7.06 11.33 2.99
CA ARG A 266 7.03 9.92 2.59
C ARG A 266 6.21 9.79 1.30
N PRO A 267 6.73 10.29 0.17
CA PRO A 267 6.13 10.07 -1.13
C PRO A 267 5.87 8.59 -1.37
N LEU A 268 4.68 8.29 -1.92
CA LEU A 268 4.27 6.94 -2.31
C LEU A 268 3.41 7.03 -3.57
N VAL A 269 3.52 6.04 -4.44
CA VAL A 269 2.63 5.88 -5.59
C VAL A 269 2.17 4.43 -5.70
N ALA A 270 0.93 4.22 -6.17
CA ALA A 270 0.41 2.93 -6.58
C ALA A 270 -0.47 3.09 -7.83
N VAL A 271 -0.20 2.31 -8.87
CA VAL A 271 -0.71 2.52 -10.22
C VAL A 271 -1.57 1.34 -10.64
N ALA A 272 -2.75 1.62 -11.17
CA ALA A 272 -3.59 0.63 -11.81
C ALA A 272 -3.08 0.37 -13.25
N PRO A 273 -3.42 -0.79 -13.85
CA PRO A 273 -2.99 -1.17 -15.20
C PRO A 273 -3.24 -0.11 -16.29
N ASP A 274 -4.27 0.71 -16.14
CA ASP A 274 -4.65 1.77 -17.09
C ASP A 274 -3.90 3.09 -16.91
N GLY A 275 -2.94 3.15 -15.98
CA GLY A 275 -2.17 4.35 -15.65
C GLY A 275 -2.87 5.28 -14.64
N THR A 276 -4.03 4.89 -14.09
CA THR A 276 -4.65 5.60 -12.97
C THR A 276 -3.83 5.39 -11.70
N ALA A 277 -3.33 6.48 -11.11
CA ALA A 277 -2.37 6.42 -10.02
C ALA A 277 -2.93 7.04 -8.73
N LEU A 278 -2.71 6.38 -7.61
CA LEU A 278 -2.83 6.99 -6.29
C LEU A 278 -1.47 7.54 -5.88
N TRP A 279 -1.45 8.82 -5.50
CA TRP A 279 -0.24 9.47 -5.02
C TRP A 279 -0.44 9.93 -3.58
N TRP A 280 0.54 9.65 -2.74
CA TRP A 280 0.66 10.28 -1.42
C TRP A 280 1.77 11.31 -1.45
N GLY A 281 1.43 12.54 -1.10
CA GLY A 281 2.38 13.64 -1.03
C GLY A 281 1.68 15.00 -1.05
N GLY A 282 2.39 16.01 -0.57
CA GLY A 282 1.83 17.36 -0.48
C GLY A 282 0.81 17.50 0.66
N ARG A 283 0.25 18.70 0.74
CA ARG A 283 -0.71 19.05 1.79
C ARG A 283 -2.13 18.60 1.43
N PRO A 284 -2.96 18.26 2.44
CA PRO A 284 -4.37 17.97 2.23
C PRO A 284 -5.07 19.15 1.54
N GLN A 285 -5.92 18.84 0.57
CA GLN A 285 -6.73 19.81 -0.14
C GLN A 285 -8.22 19.50 0.07
N PRO A 286 -9.09 20.52 0.07
CA PRO A 286 -10.54 20.32 0.14
C PRO A 286 -11.02 19.46 -1.04
N SER A 287 -11.91 18.53 -0.78
CA SER A 287 -12.54 17.66 -1.78
C SER A 287 -13.91 17.22 -1.28
N ASP A 288 -14.83 17.02 -2.22
CA ASP A 288 -16.16 16.47 -1.95
C ASP A 288 -16.14 14.92 -1.91
N ALA A 289 -15.02 14.29 -2.27
CA ALA A 289 -14.87 12.84 -2.22
C ALA A 289 -15.04 12.32 -0.80
N GLN A 290 -15.80 11.23 -0.65
CA GLN A 290 -16.05 10.59 0.63
C GLN A 290 -15.53 9.15 0.64
N GLY A 291 -14.94 8.75 1.76
CA GLY A 291 -14.62 7.36 2.04
C GLY A 291 -15.61 6.79 3.06
N VAL A 292 -16.12 5.60 2.79
CA VAL A 292 -17.04 4.87 3.69
C VAL A 292 -16.37 3.58 4.15
N ILE A 293 -16.28 3.41 5.47
CA ILE A 293 -15.65 2.25 6.10
C ILE A 293 -16.65 1.10 6.14
N VAL A 294 -16.30 0.01 5.46
CA VAL A 294 -17.15 -1.17 5.31
C VAL A 294 -16.54 -2.36 6.04
N GLY A 295 -17.36 -3.03 6.85
CA GLY A 295 -16.93 -4.20 7.61
C GLY A 295 -15.88 -3.85 8.67
N GLY A 296 -15.06 -4.84 8.99
CA GLY A 296 -13.98 -4.77 9.98
C GLY A 296 -14.45 -4.89 11.44
N SER A 297 -13.53 -5.30 12.29
CA SER A 297 -13.64 -5.25 13.74
C SER A 297 -13.75 -3.80 14.23
N SER A 298 -14.21 -3.60 15.47
CA SER A 298 -14.30 -2.26 16.06
C SER A 298 -12.96 -1.53 16.03
N ASP A 299 -11.87 -2.26 16.24
CA ASP A 299 -10.53 -1.68 16.38
C ASP A 299 -9.93 -1.32 15.03
N ALA A 300 -10.13 -2.16 14.00
CA ALA A 300 -9.75 -1.84 12.63
C ALA A 300 -10.54 -0.63 12.10
N ARG A 301 -11.85 -0.58 12.36
CA ARG A 301 -12.68 0.60 12.01
C ARG A 301 -12.17 1.85 12.70
N ALA A 302 -11.90 1.81 14.00
CA ALA A 302 -11.36 2.94 14.74
C ALA A 302 -9.97 3.38 14.20
N ALA A 303 -9.14 2.44 13.76
CA ALA A 303 -7.86 2.75 13.13
C ALA A 303 -8.02 3.44 11.77
N ILE A 304 -8.97 3.01 10.94
CA ILE A 304 -9.28 3.68 9.67
C ILE A 304 -9.92 5.06 9.90
N GLU A 305 -10.84 5.18 10.86
CA GLU A 305 -11.52 6.44 11.21
C GLU A 305 -10.54 7.56 11.58
N ARG A 306 -9.46 7.24 12.29
CA ARG A 306 -8.38 8.21 12.59
C ARG A 306 -7.70 8.80 11.35
N ARG A 307 -7.83 8.13 10.20
CA ARG A 307 -7.23 8.50 8.91
C ARG A 307 -8.26 9.02 7.91
N MET A 308 -9.53 9.17 8.32
CA MET A 308 -10.60 9.72 7.49
C MET A 308 -10.57 11.24 7.36
N ARG A 309 -9.70 11.91 8.12
CA ARG A 309 -9.55 13.38 8.10
C ARG A 309 -8.09 13.77 8.20
N CYS A 310 -7.52 14.14 7.07
CA CYS A 310 -6.10 14.48 6.99
C CYS A 310 -5.71 15.81 7.66
N THR A 311 -6.69 16.63 8.05
CA THR A 311 -6.49 17.95 8.66
C THR A 311 -6.44 17.93 10.19
N ASP A 312 -6.90 16.85 10.83
CA ASP A 312 -7.08 16.77 12.29
C ASP A 312 -5.94 16.00 12.99
N ILE A 313 -4.81 15.81 12.29
CA ILE A 313 -3.70 15.01 12.79
C ILE A 313 -2.91 15.79 13.85
N PRO A 314 -2.84 15.32 15.12
CA PRO A 314 -2.09 16.01 16.16
C PRO A 314 -0.61 16.07 15.81
N SER A 315 0.01 17.23 16.05
CA SER A 315 1.44 17.48 15.84
C SER A 315 2.36 16.76 16.84
N ASP A 316 1.83 15.82 17.64
CA ASP A 316 2.58 15.08 18.68
C ASP A 316 3.28 13.81 18.17
N GLY A 317 3.20 13.53 16.87
CA GLY A 317 3.98 12.48 16.20
C GLY A 317 3.41 11.06 16.31
N THR A 318 2.19 10.89 16.83
CA THR A 318 1.52 9.58 16.96
C THR A 318 0.90 9.06 15.67
N LEU A 319 0.48 9.95 14.77
CA LEU A 319 0.10 9.64 13.39
C LEU A 319 1.25 10.14 12.47
N ARG A 320 2.14 9.22 12.10
CA ARG A 320 3.28 9.52 11.23
C ARG A 320 2.79 9.81 9.80
N SER A 321 3.18 10.97 9.27
CA SER A 321 3.02 11.51 7.91
C SER A 321 1.69 12.18 7.54
N GLY A 322 1.77 13.47 7.19
CA GLY A 322 0.67 14.32 6.71
C GLY A 322 0.52 14.35 5.19
N ASP A 323 1.12 13.37 4.51
CA ASP A 323 1.09 13.28 3.05
C ASP A 323 -0.30 12.95 2.56
N ALA A 324 -0.85 13.87 1.78
CA ALA A 324 -2.20 13.81 1.28
C ALA A 324 -2.35 12.81 0.14
N LEU A 325 -3.44 12.05 0.15
CA LEU A 325 -3.81 11.17 -0.95
C LEU A 325 -4.49 11.95 -2.07
N ARG A 326 -4.16 11.61 -3.31
CA ARG A 326 -4.83 12.08 -4.52
C ARG A 326 -4.89 10.98 -5.56
N LEU A 327 -5.90 11.04 -6.41
CA LEU A 327 -6.03 10.22 -7.62
C LEU A 327 -5.55 11.05 -8.82
N GLY A 328 -4.56 10.56 -9.56
CA GLY A 328 -4.18 11.07 -10.87
C GLY A 328 -4.72 10.17 -11.96
N ASN A 329 -5.45 10.73 -12.92
CA ASN A 329 -5.95 10.00 -14.09
C ASN A 329 -5.96 10.91 -15.33
N ALA A 330 -6.51 10.43 -16.46
CA ALA A 330 -6.58 11.19 -17.70
C ALA A 330 -7.35 12.52 -17.63
N SER A 331 -8.23 12.69 -16.62
CA SER A 331 -9.00 13.93 -16.40
C SER A 331 -8.26 14.96 -15.53
N GLY A 332 -7.21 14.55 -14.83
CA GLY A 332 -6.40 15.39 -13.95
C GLY A 332 -6.17 14.77 -12.57
N GLU A 333 -5.85 15.63 -11.59
CA GLU A 333 -5.65 15.24 -10.21
C GLU A 333 -6.86 15.55 -9.33
N HIS A 334 -7.25 14.58 -8.50
CA HIS A 334 -8.40 14.65 -7.62
C HIS A 334 -7.97 14.37 -6.17
N PRO A 335 -8.00 15.37 -5.27
CA PRO A 335 -7.64 15.15 -3.87
C PRO A 335 -8.62 14.21 -3.18
N LEU A 336 -8.10 13.32 -2.34
CA LEU A 336 -8.88 12.39 -1.51
C LEU A 336 -8.64 12.72 -0.03
N PRO A 337 -9.68 13.06 0.76
CA PRO A 337 -9.49 13.60 2.11
C PRO A 337 -9.29 12.53 3.20
N PHE A 338 -8.92 11.30 2.82
CA PHE A 338 -8.81 10.13 3.70
C PHE A 338 -7.56 9.30 3.36
N LEU A 339 -7.20 8.35 4.24
CA LEU A 339 -6.04 7.46 4.12
C LEU A 339 -4.71 8.21 3.93
N CYS A 340 -4.57 9.39 4.53
CA CYS A 340 -3.31 10.11 4.54
C CYS A 340 -2.25 9.36 5.36
N GLY A 341 -0.99 9.51 4.92
CA GLY A 341 0.15 8.84 5.56
C GLY A 341 0.11 7.31 5.48
N ALA A 342 -0.16 6.78 4.29
CA ALA A 342 0.00 5.35 4.03
C ALA A 342 1.48 4.94 4.19
N ASN A 343 1.70 3.70 4.61
CA ASN A 343 3.04 3.12 4.71
C ASN A 343 3.49 2.52 3.38
N ALA A 344 2.56 1.92 2.65
CA ALA A 344 2.74 1.28 1.35
C ALA A 344 1.38 1.12 0.68
N ALA A 345 1.37 0.98 -0.64
CA ALA A 345 0.16 0.69 -1.40
C ALA A 345 0.52 -0.08 -2.67
N VAL A 346 -0.43 -0.85 -3.19
CA VAL A 346 -0.29 -1.55 -4.47
C VAL A 346 -1.65 -1.76 -5.12
N TRP A 347 -1.70 -1.87 -6.44
CA TRP A 347 -2.88 -2.37 -7.15
C TRP A 347 -2.90 -3.90 -7.13
N ALA A 348 -3.93 -4.52 -6.56
CA ALA A 348 -4.07 -5.97 -6.49
C ALA A 348 -5.48 -6.41 -6.92
N GLY A 349 -5.55 -7.21 -7.97
CA GLY A 349 -6.80 -7.66 -8.58
C GLY A 349 -7.51 -6.52 -9.29
N ASP A 350 -8.50 -5.93 -8.61
CA ASP A 350 -9.37 -4.86 -9.13
C ASP A 350 -9.46 -3.64 -8.20
N SER A 351 -8.52 -3.53 -7.26
CA SER A 351 -8.56 -2.52 -6.21
C SER A 351 -7.16 -2.17 -5.72
N TRP A 352 -7.05 -1.03 -5.01
CA TRP A 352 -5.83 -0.71 -4.28
C TRP A 352 -5.86 -1.38 -2.91
N VAL A 353 -4.71 -1.91 -2.49
CA VAL A 353 -4.46 -2.35 -1.12
C VAL A 353 -3.50 -1.34 -0.50
N VAL A 354 -3.89 -0.77 0.63
CA VAL A 354 -3.14 0.29 1.32
C VAL A 354 -2.81 -0.18 2.73
N ALA A 355 -1.52 -0.21 3.07
CA ALA A 355 -1.08 -0.42 4.43
C ALA A 355 -1.06 0.92 5.19
N THR A 356 -1.73 0.98 6.33
CA THR A 356 -1.75 2.17 7.18
C THR A 356 -1.44 1.82 8.63
N GLY A 357 -1.00 2.81 9.40
CA GLY A 357 -0.80 2.69 10.84
C GLY A 357 0.50 2.03 11.28
N GLY A 358 0.59 1.74 12.57
CA GLY A 358 1.84 1.40 13.24
C GLY A 358 1.71 0.25 14.21
N GLU A 359 2.59 0.23 15.20
CA GLU A 359 2.56 -0.74 16.29
C GLU A 359 1.29 -0.53 17.11
N GLY A 360 0.33 -1.46 16.99
CA GLY A 360 -0.94 -1.44 17.72
C GLY A 360 -2.14 -0.89 16.95
N ASP A 361 -1.96 -0.32 15.75
CA ASP A 361 -3.07 0.13 14.90
C ASP A 361 -2.87 -0.06 13.40
N GLY A 362 -1.96 -0.96 13.01
CA GLY A 362 -1.74 -1.32 11.62
C GLY A 362 -2.96 -1.98 11.01
N VAL A 363 -3.38 -1.53 9.82
CA VAL A 363 -4.49 -2.13 9.06
C VAL A 363 -4.16 -2.14 7.59
N LEU A 364 -4.45 -3.26 6.93
CA LEU A 364 -4.49 -3.37 5.47
C LEU A 364 -5.89 -3.01 5.00
N VAL A 365 -6.01 -1.99 4.17
CA VAL A 365 -7.28 -1.45 3.68
C VAL A 365 -7.38 -1.72 2.19
N ARG A 366 -8.44 -2.40 1.77
CA ARG A 366 -8.85 -2.45 0.38
C ARG A 366 -9.63 -1.19 0.05
N LEU A 367 -9.09 -0.40 -0.86
CA LEU A 367 -9.66 0.85 -1.35
C LEU A 367 -10.23 0.63 -2.76
N ARG A 368 -11.54 0.88 -2.91
CA ARG A 368 -12.23 0.81 -4.21
C ARG A 368 -12.80 2.17 -4.60
N PRO A 369 -12.66 2.56 -5.88
CA PRO A 369 -13.26 3.80 -6.38
C PRO A 369 -14.79 3.70 -6.39
N PRO A 370 -15.49 4.85 -6.52
CA PRO A 370 -16.93 4.90 -6.71
C PRO A 370 -17.40 4.08 -7.91
N LEU A 371 -18.63 3.58 -7.85
CA LEU A 371 -19.23 2.76 -8.93
C LEU A 371 -19.64 3.61 -10.14
N ASP A 372 -20.01 4.87 -9.93
CA ASP A 372 -20.25 5.83 -11.01
C ASP A 372 -18.93 6.60 -11.24
N THR A 373 -18.16 6.21 -12.26
CA THR A 373 -16.81 6.72 -12.52
C THR A 373 -16.79 8.10 -13.18
N ARG A 374 -17.73 9.00 -12.82
CA ARG A 374 -17.71 10.39 -13.28
C ARG A 374 -16.74 11.23 -12.44
N LEU A 375 -15.47 10.85 -12.43
CA LEU A 375 -14.36 11.63 -11.89
C LEU A 375 -13.49 12.18 -13.02
#